data_AF-A0A7H4P003-F1
#
_entry.id   AF-A0A7H4P003-F1
#
_cell.length_a   1.000
_cell.length_b   1.000
_cell.length_c   1.000
_cell.angle_alpha   90.00
_cell.angle_beta   90.00
_cell.angle_gamma   90.00
#
_symmetry.space_group_name_H-M   'P 1'
#
loop_
_entity.id
_entity.type
_entity.pdbx_description
1 polymer ?
#
loop_
_entity_poly.entity_id
_entity_poly.type
_entity_poly.pdbx_seq_one_letter_code
_entity_poly.pdbx_strand_id
1 'polypeptide(L)'
;MQYEQYWKLKGGFEAVSNRADMLSDNLLALGAQYGWQLAGMMLMGAALMRSGWLKGQFSLRHYRRTGGLLIAAGMAVNLPSIVAQWHLGWDYRWCAFLLQAPRELSAPLQTIGYAALAWGFWPQLCKFRLVGAIACVGRMALTNYLLQTLICTTLFYRFGLFMKYDRLQLLAFVPPVWAVNLLFSWFWLRHFRQGPVEWLWRQLTLRASGTSLKDTSR
;
A
#
# COMPACT_ATOMS: atom_id res chain seq x y z
N MET A 1 19.99 15.91 -8.04
CA MET A 1 19.54 15.35 -9.34
C MET A 1 20.61 14.48 -10.00
N GLN A 2 21.78 15.00 -10.40
CA GLN A 2 22.83 14.19 -11.04
C GLN A 2 23.45 13.11 -10.13
N TYR A 3 23.71 13.44 -8.86
CA TYR A 3 24.20 12.46 -7.87
C TYR A 3 23.21 11.32 -7.64
N GLU A 4 21.93 11.65 -7.52
CA GLU A 4 20.86 10.66 -7.31
C GLU A 4 20.69 9.72 -8.52
N GLN A 5 20.80 10.27 -9.74
CA GLN A 5 20.82 9.47 -10.97
C GLN A 5 22.02 8.52 -11.00
N TYR A 6 23.20 8.98 -10.58
CA TYR A 6 24.43 8.21 -10.63
C TYR A 6 24.36 6.94 -9.78
N TRP A 7 24.07 7.04 -8.48
CA TRP A 7 24.09 5.86 -7.60
C TRP A 7 22.89 4.93 -7.86
N LYS A 8 21.74 5.46 -8.32
CA LYS A 8 20.59 4.62 -8.69
C LYS A 8 20.83 3.79 -9.95
N LEU A 9 21.62 4.28 -10.91
CA LEU A 9 21.80 3.64 -12.22
C LEU A 9 23.09 2.81 -12.35
N LYS A 10 24.21 3.22 -11.72
CA LYS A 10 25.52 2.57 -11.91
C LYS A 10 25.87 1.48 -10.89
N GLY A 11 25.13 1.37 -9.78
CA GLY A 11 25.43 0.39 -8.73
C GLY A 11 26.76 0.67 -8.03
N GLY A 12 27.37 -0.35 -7.42
CA GLY A 12 28.64 -0.23 -6.70
C GLY A 12 28.52 0.05 -5.20
N PHE A 13 29.67 0.14 -4.51
CA PHE A 13 29.75 0.28 -3.05
C PHE A 13 29.03 1.55 -2.55
N GLU A 14 29.16 2.66 -3.29
CA GLU A 14 28.48 3.90 -2.98
C GLU A 14 26.94 3.78 -3.06
N ALA A 15 26.44 3.01 -4.02
CA ALA A 15 25.01 2.72 -4.12
C ALA A 15 24.52 1.76 -3.01
N VAL A 16 25.39 0.92 -2.48
CA VAL A 16 25.10 0.07 -1.31
C VAL A 16 25.06 0.91 -0.05
N SER A 17 26.05 1.79 0.17
CA SER A 17 26.09 2.71 1.31
C SER A 17 24.85 3.59 1.36
N ASN A 18 24.55 4.29 0.25
CA ASN A 18 23.35 5.14 0.17
C ASN A 18 22.07 4.36 0.47
N ARG A 19 21.93 3.11 0.01
CA ARG A 19 20.77 2.27 0.33
C ARG A 19 20.72 1.83 1.79
N ALA A 20 21.87 1.54 2.39
CA ALA A 20 21.97 1.18 3.80
C ALA A 20 21.62 2.38 4.70
N ASP A 21 22.11 3.56 4.37
CA ASP A 21 21.80 4.80 5.07
C ASP A 21 20.31 5.12 4.96
N MET A 22 19.75 5.06 3.74
CA MET A 22 18.30 5.23 3.54
C MET A 22 17.49 4.17 4.30
N LEU A 23 17.96 2.92 4.39
CA LEU A 23 17.27 1.89 5.17
C LEU A 23 17.25 2.27 6.66
N SER A 24 18.40 2.69 7.21
CA SER A 24 18.51 3.13 8.59
C SER A 24 17.58 4.31 8.89
N ASP A 25 17.61 5.35 8.04
CA ASP A 25 16.75 6.53 8.18
C ASP A 25 15.26 6.18 8.14
N ASN A 26 14.87 5.30 7.22
CA ASN A 26 13.47 4.84 7.13
C ASN A 26 13.04 4.02 8.35
N LEU A 27 13.93 3.20 8.93
CA LEU A 27 13.63 2.45 10.16
C LEU A 27 13.46 3.38 11.37
N LEU A 28 14.32 4.39 11.48
CA LEU A 28 14.19 5.42 12.52
C LEU A 28 12.90 6.22 12.35
N ALA A 29 12.56 6.64 11.12
CA ALA A 29 11.32 7.33 10.82
C ALA A 29 10.09 6.44 11.11
N LEU A 30 10.14 5.14 10.78
CA LEU A 30 9.09 4.19 11.12
C LEU A 30 8.83 4.13 12.63
N GLY A 31 9.87 4.09 13.46
CA GLY A 31 9.74 4.08 14.92
C GLY A 31 9.28 5.43 15.49
N ALA A 32 9.97 6.50 15.13
CA ALA A 32 9.78 7.82 15.74
C ALA A 32 8.57 8.59 15.19
N GLN A 33 8.30 8.47 13.89
CA GLN A 33 7.29 9.28 13.19
C GLN A 33 5.99 8.52 12.93
N TYR A 34 6.06 7.23 12.57
CA TYR A 34 4.86 6.47 12.18
C TYR A 34 4.43 5.41 13.20
N GLY A 35 5.30 5.05 14.15
CA GLY A 35 5.08 3.92 15.06
C GLY A 35 3.83 4.09 15.92
N TRP A 36 3.60 5.30 16.46
CA TRP A 36 2.42 5.61 17.26
C TRP A 36 1.13 5.56 16.43
N GLN A 37 1.17 6.04 15.18
CA GLN A 37 0.01 6.03 14.29
C GLN A 37 -0.33 4.60 13.86
N LEU A 38 0.68 3.79 13.53
CA LEU A 38 0.52 2.37 13.21
C LEU A 38 -0.06 1.61 14.40
N ALA A 39 0.49 1.80 15.60
CA ALA A 39 -0.04 1.21 16.83
C ALA A 39 -1.49 1.62 17.08
N GLY A 40 -1.81 2.91 16.93
CA GLY A 40 -3.17 3.44 17.03
C GLY A 40 -4.13 2.78 16.03
N MET A 41 -3.72 2.67 14.76
CA MET A 41 -4.49 1.99 13.70
C MET A 41 -4.71 0.51 13.99
N MET A 42 -3.70 -0.19 14.52
CA MET A 42 -3.82 -1.60 14.92
C MET A 42 -4.79 -1.76 16.08
N LEU A 43 -4.71 -0.90 17.10
CA LEU A 43 -5.65 -0.91 18.24
C LEU A 43 -7.08 -0.57 17.81
N MET A 44 -7.26 0.41 16.92
CA MET A 44 -8.57 0.70 16.32
C MET A 44 -9.11 -0.49 15.54
N GLY A 45 -8.29 -1.14 14.72
CA GLY A 45 -8.67 -2.37 14.00
C GLY A 45 -9.08 -3.49 14.96
N ALA A 46 -8.33 -3.69 16.04
CA ALA A 46 -8.67 -4.67 17.08
C ALA A 46 -10.00 -4.33 17.77
N ALA A 47 -10.23 -3.06 18.11
CA ALA A 47 -11.49 -2.59 18.69
C ALA A 47 -12.68 -2.82 17.73
N LEU A 48 -12.53 -2.49 16.45
CA LEU A 48 -13.56 -2.71 15.42
C LEU A 48 -13.81 -4.19 15.14
N MET A 49 -12.79 -5.04 15.29
CA MET A 49 -12.95 -6.50 15.20
C MET A 49 -13.72 -7.05 16.41
N ARG A 50 -13.39 -6.57 17.62
CA ARG A 50 -14.06 -6.99 18.87
C ARG A 50 -15.51 -6.52 18.93
N SER A 51 -15.82 -5.34 18.41
CA SER A 51 -17.19 -4.82 18.32
C SER A 51 -18.05 -5.54 17.28
N GLY A 52 -17.47 -6.42 16.46
CA GLY A 52 -18.18 -7.08 15.36
C GLY A 52 -18.36 -6.21 14.11
N TRP A 53 -17.84 -4.98 14.13
CA TRP A 53 -17.92 -4.06 13.00
C TRP A 53 -17.12 -4.56 11.79
N LEU A 54 -15.90 -5.08 11.97
CA LEU A 54 -15.17 -5.72 10.85
C LEU A 54 -15.70 -7.12 10.50
N LYS A 55 -16.55 -7.70 11.36
CA LYS A 55 -17.25 -8.97 11.07
C LYS A 55 -18.51 -8.78 10.22
N GLY A 56 -18.88 -7.54 9.87
CA GLY A 56 -20.06 -7.27 9.05
C GLY A 56 -21.39 -7.41 9.80
N GLN A 57 -21.40 -7.36 11.14
CA GLN A 57 -22.61 -7.58 11.95
C GLN A 57 -23.58 -6.38 11.97
N PHE A 58 -23.14 -5.23 11.47
CA PHE A 58 -23.95 -4.01 11.44
C PHE A 58 -24.75 -3.90 10.13
N SER A 59 -25.78 -3.05 10.12
CA SER A 59 -26.60 -2.86 8.91
C SER A 59 -25.81 -2.20 7.76
N LEU A 60 -26.14 -2.54 6.52
CA LEU A 60 -25.52 -1.91 5.34
C LEU A 60 -25.72 -0.39 5.31
N ARG A 61 -26.85 0.10 5.83
CA ARG A 61 -27.13 1.54 5.93
C ARG A 61 -26.17 2.24 6.89
N HIS A 62 -25.82 1.59 8.00
CA HIS A 62 -24.81 2.08 8.92
C HIS A 62 -23.47 2.24 8.22
N TYR A 63 -22.96 1.20 7.56
CA TYR A 63 -21.70 1.25 6.83
C TYR A 63 -21.65 2.35 5.76
N ARG A 64 -22.71 2.53 4.97
CA ARG A 64 -22.76 3.59 3.95
C ARG A 64 -22.76 4.98 4.57
N ARG A 65 -23.52 5.21 5.64
CA ARG A 65 -23.58 6.50 6.35
C ARG A 65 -22.24 6.81 7.03
N THR A 66 -21.72 5.87 7.80
CA THR A 66 -20.43 5.99 8.49
C THR A 66 -19.31 6.22 7.48
N GLY A 67 -19.31 5.49 6.36
CA GLY A 67 -18.35 5.68 5.27
C GLY A 67 -18.38 7.08 4.67
N GLY A 68 -19.57 7.56 4.29
CA GLY A 68 -19.74 8.92 3.77
C GLY A 68 -19.32 10.00 4.76
N LEU A 69 -19.71 9.88 6.04
CA LEU A 69 -19.36 10.84 7.09
C LEU A 69 -17.86 10.88 7.37
N LEU A 70 -17.21 9.73 7.49
CA LEU A 70 -15.77 9.66 7.79
C LEU A 70 -14.92 10.16 6.63
N ILE A 71 -15.30 9.86 5.38
CA ILE A 71 -14.62 10.41 4.20
C ILE A 71 -14.83 11.92 4.13
N ALA A 72 -16.05 12.41 4.33
CA ALA A 72 -16.32 13.85 4.33
C ALA A 72 -15.54 14.57 5.43
N ALA A 73 -15.49 14.02 6.64
CA ALA A 73 -14.70 14.55 7.75
C ALA A 73 -13.19 14.55 7.42
N GLY A 74 -12.67 13.45 6.87
CA GLY A 74 -11.29 13.36 6.44
C GLY A 74 -10.93 14.38 5.35
N MET A 75 -11.81 14.56 4.36
CA MET A 75 -11.65 15.56 3.30
C MET A 75 -11.75 16.99 3.83
N ALA A 76 -12.64 17.25 4.79
CA ALA A 76 -12.76 18.55 5.44
C ALA A 76 -11.49 18.96 6.20
N VAL A 77 -10.71 17.99 6.70
CA VAL A 77 -9.40 18.24 7.29
C VAL A 77 -8.30 18.34 6.22
N ASN A 78 -8.35 17.48 5.19
CA ASN A 78 -7.27 17.35 4.21
C ASN A 78 -7.25 18.51 3.19
N LEU A 79 -8.41 18.94 2.69
CA LEU A 79 -8.51 19.99 1.66
C LEU A 79 -7.95 21.34 2.13
N PRO A 80 -8.31 21.88 3.31
CA PRO A 80 -7.70 23.11 3.81
C PRO A 80 -6.20 22.98 4.02
N SER A 81 -5.72 21.82 4.46
CA SER A 81 -4.28 21.55 4.61
C SER A 81 -3.54 21.62 3.27
N ILE A 82 -4.11 21.05 2.20
CA ILE A 82 -3.52 21.13 0.85
C ILE A 82 -3.53 22.57 0.34
N VAL A 83 -4.64 23.29 0.52
CA VAL A 83 -4.74 24.70 0.11
C VAL A 83 -3.71 25.55 0.85
N ALA A 84 -3.52 25.33 2.15
CA ALA A 84 -2.49 26.00 2.93
C ALA A 84 -1.07 25.66 2.42
N GLN A 85 -0.77 24.38 2.14
CA GLN A 85 0.51 23.97 1.55
C GLN A 85 0.79 24.65 0.21
N TRP A 86 -0.25 24.78 -0.62
CA TRP A 86 -0.16 25.48 -1.91
C TRP A 86 0.17 26.97 -1.73
N HIS A 87 -0.51 27.67 -0.84
CA HIS A 87 -0.26 29.09 -0.57
C HIS A 87 1.12 29.36 0.05
N LEU A 88 1.66 28.38 0.79
CA LEU A 88 3.01 28.44 1.35
C LEU A 88 4.11 28.02 0.36
N GLY A 89 3.76 27.81 -0.91
CA GLY A 89 4.72 27.43 -1.95
C GLY A 89 5.41 26.09 -1.69
N TRP A 90 4.77 25.19 -0.94
CA TRP A 90 5.33 23.90 -0.54
C TRP A 90 6.62 24.02 0.29
N ASP A 91 6.82 25.13 1.01
CA ASP A 91 8.00 25.33 1.85
C ASP A 91 8.15 24.18 2.86
N TYR A 92 9.34 23.58 2.86
CA TYR A 92 9.62 22.37 3.63
C TYR A 92 9.38 22.57 5.13
N ARG A 93 9.73 23.74 5.68
CA ARG A 93 9.67 23.98 7.13
C ARG A 93 8.23 23.91 7.63
N TRP A 94 7.31 24.49 6.88
CA TRP A 94 5.89 24.52 7.25
C TRP A 94 5.14 23.26 6.81
N CYS A 95 5.45 22.76 5.61
CA CYS A 95 4.72 21.62 5.03
C CYS A 95 5.12 20.29 5.66
N ALA A 96 6.42 20.07 5.89
CA ALA A 96 6.91 18.79 6.41
C ALA A 96 6.67 18.64 7.92
N PHE A 97 6.63 19.73 8.70
CA PHE A 97 6.43 19.64 10.15
C PHE A 97 4.98 19.91 10.59
N LEU A 98 4.40 21.05 10.19
CA LEU A 98 3.11 21.50 10.75
C LEU A 98 1.92 20.99 9.95
N LEU A 99 1.99 21.02 8.62
CA LEU A 99 0.90 20.58 7.75
C LEU A 99 0.88 19.07 7.48
N GLN A 100 1.85 18.33 8.04
CA GLN A 100 1.81 16.87 8.07
C GLN A 100 0.76 16.35 9.04
N ALA A 101 0.60 16.94 10.22
CA ALA A 101 -0.33 16.44 11.25
C ALA A 101 -1.80 16.33 10.79
N PRO A 102 -2.38 17.30 10.04
CA PRO A 102 -3.71 17.15 9.45
C PRO A 102 -3.83 15.94 8.51
N ARG A 103 -2.79 15.64 7.73
CA ARG A 103 -2.76 14.47 6.85
C ARG A 103 -2.80 13.20 7.70
N GLU A 104 -1.98 13.11 8.73
CA GLU A 104 -1.91 11.93 9.61
C GLU A 104 -3.20 11.67 10.38
N LEU A 105 -3.94 12.73 10.74
CA LEU A 105 -5.25 12.61 11.36
C LEU A 105 -6.35 12.22 10.36
N SER A 106 -6.32 12.79 9.16
CA SER A 106 -7.31 12.52 8.12
C SER A 106 -7.20 11.11 7.53
N ALA A 107 -6.00 10.50 7.54
CA ALA A 107 -5.73 9.21 6.91
C ALA A 107 -6.49 8.04 7.57
N PRO A 108 -6.49 7.87 8.92
CA PRO A 108 -7.33 6.89 9.60
C PRO A 108 -8.83 7.03 9.29
N LEU A 109 -9.34 8.26 9.32
CA LEU A 109 -10.76 8.55 9.06
C LEU A 109 -11.16 8.09 7.66
N GLN A 110 -10.38 8.49 6.65
CA GLN A 110 -10.63 8.08 5.26
C GLN A 110 -10.46 6.57 5.08
N THR A 111 -9.46 5.95 5.73
CA THR A 111 -9.23 4.50 5.65
C THR A 111 -10.41 3.71 6.18
N ILE A 112 -10.92 4.05 7.39
CA ILE A 112 -12.11 3.43 7.96
C ILE A 112 -13.34 3.77 7.11
N GLY A 113 -13.40 4.98 6.55
CA GLY A 113 -14.46 5.40 5.65
C GLY A 113 -14.54 4.57 4.36
N TYR A 114 -13.41 4.34 3.69
CA TYR A 114 -13.31 3.48 2.52
C TYR A 114 -13.65 2.02 2.85
N ALA A 115 -13.14 1.50 3.97
CA ALA A 115 -13.52 0.18 4.46
C ALA A 115 -15.04 0.10 4.67
N ALA A 116 -15.64 1.08 5.35
CA ALA A 116 -17.08 1.11 5.59
C ALA A 116 -17.87 1.09 4.28
N LEU A 117 -17.48 1.87 3.27
CA LEU A 117 -18.14 1.82 1.96
C LEU A 117 -17.98 0.45 1.27
N ALA A 118 -16.79 -0.16 1.35
CA ALA A 118 -16.56 -1.49 0.80
C ALA A 118 -17.50 -2.53 1.42
N TRP A 119 -17.68 -2.52 2.75
CA TRP A 119 -18.65 -3.37 3.45
C TRP A 119 -20.10 -3.02 3.09
N GLY A 120 -20.45 -1.75 3.05
CA GLY A 120 -21.81 -1.27 2.77
C GLY A 120 -22.30 -1.58 1.36
N PHE A 121 -21.39 -1.72 0.39
CA PHE A 121 -21.68 -2.10 -1.00
C PHE A 121 -21.18 -3.50 -1.38
N TRP A 122 -20.72 -4.29 -0.40
CA TRP A 122 -20.20 -5.64 -0.66
C TRP A 122 -21.16 -6.55 -1.43
N PRO A 123 -22.49 -6.58 -1.14
CA PRO A 123 -23.43 -7.44 -1.88
C PRO A 123 -23.54 -7.12 -3.38
N GLN A 124 -23.21 -5.88 -3.77
CA GLN A 124 -23.15 -5.46 -5.16
C GLN A 124 -21.77 -5.72 -5.75
N LEU A 125 -20.72 -5.39 -5.00
CA LEU A 125 -19.32 -5.51 -5.44
C LEU A 125 -18.94 -6.96 -5.73
N CYS A 126 -19.34 -7.91 -4.87
CA CYS A 126 -18.97 -9.32 -5.02
C CYS A 126 -19.49 -9.98 -6.30
N LYS A 127 -20.48 -9.37 -6.98
CA LYS A 127 -21.03 -9.87 -8.24
C LYS A 127 -20.17 -9.53 -9.46
N PHE A 128 -19.27 -8.56 -9.36
CA PHE A 128 -18.43 -8.16 -10.49
C PHE A 128 -17.25 -9.12 -10.68
N ARG A 129 -17.03 -9.56 -11.92
CA ARG A 129 -15.88 -10.43 -12.28
C ARG A 129 -14.54 -9.76 -11.96
N LEU A 130 -14.48 -8.43 -12.04
CA LEU A 130 -13.29 -7.65 -11.69
C LEU A 130 -12.91 -7.84 -10.21
N VAL A 131 -13.88 -7.93 -9.30
CA VAL A 131 -13.61 -8.18 -7.87
C VAL A 131 -12.98 -9.55 -7.67
N GLY A 132 -13.40 -10.56 -8.44
CA GLY A 132 -12.75 -11.87 -8.45
C GLY A 132 -11.28 -11.82 -8.94
N ALA A 133 -11.00 -11.01 -9.96
CA ALA A 133 -9.63 -10.81 -10.44
C ALA A 133 -8.76 -10.04 -9.43
N ILE A 134 -9.31 -8.99 -8.80
CA ILE A 134 -8.64 -8.25 -7.72
C ILE A 134 -8.38 -9.16 -6.52
N ALA A 135 -9.32 -10.05 -6.17
CA ALA A 135 -9.10 -11.04 -5.12
C ALA A 135 -7.95 -12.00 -5.44
N CYS A 136 -7.72 -12.33 -6.71
CA CYS A 136 -6.53 -13.10 -7.12
C CYS A 136 -5.24 -12.32 -6.85
N VAL A 137 -5.21 -11.03 -7.18
CA VAL A 137 -4.07 -10.15 -6.87
C VAL A 137 -3.82 -10.07 -5.37
N GLY A 138 -4.87 -9.96 -4.56
CA GLY A 138 -4.77 -9.92 -3.09
C GLY A 138 -4.23 -11.21 -2.47
N ARG A 139 -4.54 -12.39 -3.05
CA ARG A 139 -3.96 -13.68 -2.63
C ARG A 139 -2.46 -13.81 -2.94
N MET A 140 -1.94 -12.94 -3.82
CA MET A 140 -0.54 -12.91 -4.25
C MET A 140 0.11 -11.55 -3.95
N ALA A 141 -0.26 -10.92 -2.83
CA ALA A 141 0.16 -9.56 -2.51
C ALA A 141 1.68 -9.36 -2.49
N LEU A 142 2.44 -10.30 -1.91
CA LEU A 142 3.90 -10.23 -1.81
C LEU A 142 4.55 -10.49 -3.18
N THR A 143 4.06 -11.48 -3.92
CA THR A 143 4.53 -11.75 -5.28
C THR A 143 4.27 -10.55 -6.19
N ASN A 144 3.07 -9.97 -6.15
CA ASN A 144 2.71 -8.82 -6.97
C ASN A 144 3.49 -7.57 -6.59
N TYR A 145 3.76 -7.35 -5.30
CA TYR A 145 4.64 -6.28 -4.85
C TYR A 145 6.04 -6.39 -5.47
N LEU A 146 6.63 -7.60 -5.45
CA LEU A 146 7.93 -7.84 -6.06
C LEU A 146 7.88 -7.77 -7.59
N LEU A 147 6.82 -8.27 -8.22
CA LEU A 147 6.62 -8.19 -9.66
C LEU A 147 6.52 -6.73 -10.12
N GLN A 148 5.70 -5.92 -9.44
CA GLN A 148 5.61 -4.48 -9.69
C GLN A 148 6.95 -3.79 -9.49
N THR A 149 7.68 -4.14 -8.42
CA THR A 149 9.02 -3.60 -8.17
C THR A 149 9.98 -3.96 -9.30
N LEU A 150 9.98 -5.22 -9.76
CA LEU A 150 10.79 -5.67 -10.89
C LEU A 150 10.45 -4.91 -12.18
N ILE A 151 9.16 -4.76 -12.48
CA ILE A 151 8.70 -4.02 -13.67
C ILE A 151 9.18 -2.56 -13.59
N CYS A 152 8.87 -1.86 -12.51
CA CYS A 152 9.22 -0.44 -12.37
C CYS A 152 10.74 -0.23 -12.35
N THR A 153 11.50 -1.03 -11.62
CA THR A 153 12.97 -0.90 -11.58
C THR A 153 13.59 -1.19 -12.94
N THR A 154 13.07 -2.17 -13.69
CA THR A 154 13.54 -2.46 -15.05
C THR A 154 13.23 -1.29 -16.00
N LEU A 155 11.99 -0.81 -16.01
CA LEU A 155 11.57 0.31 -16.85
C LEU A 155 12.38 1.58 -16.55
N PHE A 156 12.41 2.00 -15.28
CA PHE A 156 13.01 3.27 -14.90
C PHE A 156 14.54 3.21 -14.83
N TYR A 157 15.12 2.16 -14.23
CA TYR A 157 16.57 2.11 -14.02
C TYR A 157 17.32 1.40 -15.14
N ARG A 158 16.74 0.39 -15.80
CA ARG A 158 17.45 -0.35 -16.86
C ARG A 158 17.19 0.19 -18.26
N PHE A 159 15.94 0.57 -18.58
CA PHE A 159 15.61 1.19 -19.87
C PHE A 159 15.78 2.72 -19.86
N GLY A 160 16.34 3.28 -18.78
CA GLY A 160 16.70 4.68 -18.69
C GLY A 160 15.50 5.62 -18.75
N LEU A 161 14.33 5.20 -18.26
CA LEU A 161 13.13 6.03 -18.15
C LEU A 161 13.13 6.92 -16.89
N PHE A 162 14.11 6.77 -16.01
CA PHE A 162 14.24 7.53 -14.77
C PHE A 162 14.30 9.04 -15.04
N MET A 163 13.45 9.81 -14.34
CA MET A 163 13.35 11.27 -14.44
C MET A 163 13.01 11.83 -15.83
N LYS A 164 12.38 11.03 -16.70
CA LYS A 164 11.96 11.46 -18.06
C LYS A 164 10.50 11.83 -18.20
N TYR A 165 9.68 11.55 -17.19
CA TYR A 165 8.22 11.71 -17.26
C TYR A 165 7.71 12.59 -16.14
N ASP A 166 6.71 13.41 -16.45
CA ASP A 166 5.96 14.18 -15.46
C ASP A 166 4.92 13.29 -14.73
N ARG A 167 4.33 13.79 -13.64
CA ARG A 167 3.39 13.08 -12.77
C ARG A 167 2.20 12.49 -13.53
N LEU A 168 1.62 13.24 -14.48
CA LEU A 168 0.50 12.76 -15.29
C LEU A 168 0.91 11.62 -16.22
N GLN A 169 2.11 11.68 -16.79
CA GLN A 169 2.63 10.61 -17.64
C GLN A 169 2.95 9.36 -16.80
N LEU A 170 3.49 9.52 -15.60
CA LEU A 170 3.68 8.41 -14.65
C LEU A 170 2.35 7.72 -14.29
N LEU A 171 1.26 8.48 -14.17
CA LEU A 171 -0.07 7.90 -13.93
C LEU A 171 -0.51 6.98 -15.07
N ALA A 172 -0.09 7.25 -16.32
CA ALA A 172 -0.39 6.40 -17.46
C ALA A 172 0.31 5.03 -17.41
N PHE A 173 1.39 4.86 -16.63
CA PHE A 173 2.03 3.56 -16.41
C PHE A 173 1.27 2.68 -15.42
N VAL A 174 0.37 3.24 -14.61
CA VAL A 174 -0.35 2.48 -13.57
C VAL A 174 -1.29 1.42 -14.17
N PRO A 175 -2.17 1.73 -15.15
CA PRO A 175 -3.08 0.73 -15.71
C PRO A 175 -2.35 -0.45 -16.39
N PRO A 176 -1.29 -0.26 -17.20
CA PRO A 176 -0.51 -1.37 -17.75
C PRO A 176 0.13 -2.27 -16.69
N VAL A 177 0.74 -1.68 -15.65
CA VAL A 177 1.34 -2.45 -14.55
C VAL A 177 0.28 -3.24 -13.79
N TRP A 178 -0.89 -2.66 -13.56
CA TRP A 178 -2.03 -3.37 -12.96
C TRP A 178 -2.57 -4.47 -13.86
N ALA A 179 -2.63 -4.26 -15.17
CA ALA A 179 -3.05 -5.29 -16.12
C ALA A 179 -2.12 -6.50 -16.06
N VAL A 180 -0.80 -6.28 -16.00
CA VAL A 180 0.19 -7.36 -15.82
C VAL A 180 -0.04 -8.10 -14.51
N ASN A 181 -0.19 -7.40 -13.38
CA ASN A 181 -0.45 -8.03 -12.08
C ASN A 181 -1.75 -8.85 -12.08
N LEU A 182 -2.83 -8.31 -12.66
CA LEU A 182 -4.13 -8.99 -12.77
C LEU A 182 -4.03 -10.27 -13.62
N LEU A 183 -3.44 -10.17 -14.82
CA LEU A 183 -3.28 -11.30 -15.74
C LEU A 183 -2.37 -12.37 -15.15
N PHE A 184 -1.23 -11.97 -14.59
CA PHE A 184 -0.30 -12.88 -13.94
C PHE A 184 -0.96 -13.61 -12.76
N SER A 185 -1.60 -12.87 -11.84
CA SER A 185 -2.25 -13.46 -10.67
C SER A 185 -3.38 -14.41 -11.06
N TRP A 186 -4.17 -14.04 -12.06
CA TRP A 186 -5.29 -14.85 -12.52
C TRP A 186 -4.83 -16.12 -13.23
N PHE A 187 -3.83 -16.05 -14.11
CA PHE A 187 -3.27 -17.22 -14.79
C PHE A 187 -2.54 -18.15 -13.81
N TRP A 188 -1.77 -17.58 -12.88
CA TRP A 188 -1.04 -18.33 -11.87
C TRP A 188 -1.99 -19.11 -10.97
N LEU A 189 -3.02 -18.46 -10.43
CA LEU A 189 -3.95 -19.09 -9.49
C LEU A 189 -4.93 -20.09 -10.12
N ARG A 190 -4.92 -20.22 -11.45
CA ARG A 190 -5.59 -21.32 -12.15
C ARG A 190 -4.81 -22.63 -12.06
N HIS A 191 -3.49 -22.54 -11.97
CA HIS A 191 -2.60 -23.70 -11.94
C HIS A 191 -2.09 -24.00 -10.52
N PHE A 192 -1.88 -22.97 -9.70
CA PHE A 192 -1.31 -23.06 -8.35
C PHE A 192 -2.24 -22.46 -7.30
N ARG A 193 -2.24 -22.97 -6.07
CA ARG A 193 -3.15 -22.49 -5.01
C ARG A 193 -2.66 -21.21 -4.31
N GLN A 194 -1.37 -20.92 -4.40
CA GLN A 194 -0.70 -19.84 -3.68
C GLN A 194 0.31 -19.15 -4.60
N GLY A 195 0.59 -17.87 -4.35
CA GLY A 195 1.67 -17.18 -5.06
C GLY A 195 3.05 -17.77 -4.73
N PRO A 196 4.01 -17.68 -5.67
CA PRO A 196 5.32 -18.32 -5.55
C PRO A 196 6.10 -17.80 -4.35
N VAL A 197 6.07 -16.49 -4.11
CA VAL A 197 6.83 -15.87 -3.02
C VAL A 197 6.14 -16.08 -1.69
N GLU A 198 4.80 -16.07 -1.65
CA GLU A 198 4.04 -16.40 -0.46
C GLU A 198 4.26 -17.86 -0.03
N TRP A 199 4.35 -18.78 -1.00
CA TRP A 199 4.71 -20.17 -0.72
C TRP A 199 6.11 -20.25 -0.11
N LEU A 200 7.11 -19.60 -0.73
CA LEU A 200 8.47 -19.58 -0.20
C LEU A 200 8.54 -18.99 1.21
N TRP A 201 7.85 -17.87 1.43
CA TRP A 201 7.76 -17.22 2.74
C TRP A 201 7.18 -18.17 3.79
N ARG A 202 6.07 -18.86 3.47
CA ARG A 202 5.46 -19.84 4.37
C ARG A 202 6.42 -20.99 4.70
N GLN A 203 7.16 -21.50 3.73
CA GLN A 203 8.19 -22.54 3.96
C GLN A 203 9.28 -22.06 4.92
N LEU A 204 9.78 -20.84 4.73
CA LEU A 204 10.79 -20.25 5.60
C LEU A 204 10.27 -20.06 7.02
N THR A 205 9.05 -19.53 7.18
CA THR A 205 8.44 -19.33 8.51
C THR A 205 8.24 -20.65 9.25
N LEU A 206 7.76 -21.70 8.55
CA LEU A 206 7.56 -23.01 9.17
C LEU A 206 8.87 -23.61 9.66
N ARG A 207 9.91 -23.59 8.81
CA ARG A 207 11.25 -24.06 9.18
C ARG A 207 11.84 -23.26 10.36
N ALA A 208 11.70 -21.94 10.36
CA ALA A 208 12.18 -21.08 11.44
C ALA A 208 11.43 -21.32 12.77
N SER A 209 10.13 -21.67 12.71
CA SER A 209 9.31 -21.99 13.89
C SER A 209 9.50 -23.41 14.43
N GLY A 210 10.35 -24.25 13.80
CA GLY A 210 10.56 -25.64 14.21
C GLY A 210 9.38 -26.58 13.97
N THR A 211 8.36 -26.16 13.23
CA THR A 211 7.21 -27.01 12.90
C THR A 211 7.52 -27.87 11.66
N SER A 212 7.34 -29.19 11.79
CA SER A 212 7.59 -30.15 10.71
C SER A 212 6.62 -29.92 9.55
N LEU A 213 7.15 -29.91 8.32
CA LEU A 213 6.41 -29.76 7.07
C LEU A 213 5.57 -31.01 6.77
N LYS A 214 4.54 -31.27 7.57
CA LYS A 214 3.50 -32.23 7.19
C LYS A 214 2.49 -31.51 6.29
N ASP A 215 2.53 -31.83 5.00
CA ASP A 215 1.56 -31.46 3.96
C ASP A 215 1.47 -29.98 3.56
N THR A 216 2.55 -29.43 3.00
CA THR A 216 2.41 -28.31 2.05
C THR A 216 2.24 -28.90 0.64
N SER A 217 1.02 -29.39 0.37
CA SER A 217 0.64 -29.98 -0.92
C SER A 217 0.83 -28.99 -2.08
N ARG A 218 1.32 -29.58 -3.18
CA ARG A 218 1.55 -28.99 -4.51
C ARG A 218 0.30 -28.31 -5.07
#